data_AF-A0A7F8RAX2-F1
#
_entry.id   AF-A0A7F8RAX2-F1
#
_cell.length_a   1.000
_cell.length_b   1.000
_cell.length_c   1.000
_cell.angle_alpha   90.00
_cell.angle_beta   90.00
_cell.angle_gamma   90.00
#
_symmetry.space_group_name_H-M   'P 1'
#
loop_
_entity.id
_entity.type
_entity.pdbx_description
1 polymer ?
#
loop_
_entity_poly.entity_id
_entity_poly.type
_entity_poly.pdbx_seq_one_letter_code
_entity_poly.pdbx_strand_id
1 'polypeptide(L)'
;MAVTGHPHRVYRPKRSMEEKVTEKSAPQSHYCGIISDKGRPRSKKKTESGRGKRYSYKLPQEYNIETIVVADPAMVSYHGADAARRFILTILNMVFNLFQHKSLGVQVNLRVIKLILLHETPAGLYIGHHGEKMLESFCKWQHEEFGKKNDIHLEMSTSWGEDMTSVDAAILITRNWQADSNMYLEKEKI
;
A
#
# COMPACT_ATOMS: atom_id res chain seq x y z
N MET A 1 15.48 56.60 15.33
CA MET A 1 14.83 56.03 16.54
C MET A 1 15.00 54.52 16.47
N ALA A 2 15.83 53.94 17.35
CA ALA A 2 16.06 52.49 17.39
C ALA A 2 15.66 51.97 18.77
N VAL A 3 14.68 51.07 18.81
CA VAL A 3 14.18 50.46 20.04
C VAL A 3 15.03 49.23 20.35
N THR A 4 15.73 49.25 21.49
CA THR A 4 16.50 48.11 21.99
C THR A 4 15.58 47.17 22.77
N GLY A 5 15.36 45.95 22.26
CA GLY A 5 14.57 44.91 22.95
C GLY A 5 15.45 44.00 23.82
N HIS A 6 15.01 43.72 25.05
CA HIS A 6 15.61 42.71 25.92
C HIS A 6 14.83 41.39 25.82
N PRO A 7 15.51 40.23 25.84
CA PRO A 7 14.83 38.94 25.70
C PRO A 7 14.01 38.61 26.95
N HIS A 8 12.71 38.37 26.77
CA HIS A 8 11.82 37.87 27.82
C HIS A 8 11.72 36.35 27.77
N ARG A 9 11.95 35.69 28.91
CA ARG A 9 11.76 34.24 29.05
C ARG A 9 10.37 33.94 29.58
N VAL A 10 9.49 33.47 28.69
CA VAL A 10 8.12 33.07 29.04
C VAL A 10 8.15 31.69 29.69
N TYR A 11 7.81 31.62 30.98
CA TYR A 11 7.53 30.35 31.65
C TYR A 11 6.05 30.03 31.48
N ARG A 12 5.74 28.97 30.74
CA ARG A 12 4.38 28.45 30.60
C ARG A 12 4.10 27.51 31.77
N PRO A 13 3.15 27.83 32.68
CA PRO A 13 2.77 26.90 33.73
C PRO A 13 2.18 25.65 33.09
N LYS A 14 2.67 24.47 33.48
CA LYS A 14 1.98 23.22 33.17
C LYS A 14 0.66 23.23 33.95
N ARG A 15 -0.47 23.12 33.25
CA ARG A 15 -1.74 22.77 33.89
C ARG A 15 -1.55 21.40 34.52
N SER A 16 -1.52 21.34 35.85
CA SER A 16 -1.64 20.09 36.59
C SER A 16 -3.00 19.50 36.26
N MET A 17 -3.03 18.29 35.71
CA MET A 17 -4.21 17.44 35.81
C MET A 17 -4.35 17.07 37.29
N GLU A 18 -5.52 17.29 37.86
CA GLU A 18 -5.87 16.84 39.21
C GLU A 18 -5.70 15.32 39.30
N GLU A 19 -4.76 14.88 40.11
CA GLU A 19 -4.77 13.53 40.67
C GLU A 19 -5.77 13.51 41.82
N LYS A 20 -6.82 12.68 41.70
CA LYS A 20 -7.73 12.32 42.78
C LYS A 20 -6.92 11.80 43.96
N VAL A 21 -6.92 12.55 45.07
CA VAL A 21 -6.44 12.08 46.37
C VAL A 21 -7.64 11.84 47.27
N THR A 22 -7.68 10.61 47.78
CA THR A 22 -8.58 10.04 48.77
C THR A 22 -8.67 10.92 50.03
N GLU A 23 -9.89 11.07 50.56
CA GLU A 23 -10.20 11.79 51.78
C GLU A 23 -9.39 11.31 53.01
N LYS A 24 -8.87 12.26 53.80
CA LYS A 24 -9.11 12.34 55.25
C LYS A 24 -8.52 13.61 55.90
N SER A 25 -9.43 14.40 56.49
CA SER A 25 -9.36 15.27 57.68
C SER A 25 -8.12 16.15 57.98
N ALA A 26 -8.36 17.46 58.00
CA ALA A 26 -7.57 18.51 58.67
C ALA A 26 -7.81 18.49 60.23
N PRO A 27 -7.13 19.28 61.12
CA PRO A 27 -6.83 20.70 60.91
C PRO A 27 -5.55 21.32 61.54
N GLN A 28 -5.31 22.57 61.10
CA GLN A 28 -4.73 23.73 61.81
C GLN A 28 -3.20 23.93 61.92
N SER A 29 -2.83 25.21 61.65
CA SER A 29 -1.89 26.07 62.42
C SER A 29 -0.62 26.61 61.72
N HIS A 30 -0.73 27.91 61.36
CA HIS A 30 0.17 29.04 61.68
C HIS A 30 1.50 29.30 60.93
N TYR A 31 1.45 30.42 60.18
CA TYR A 31 2.45 31.52 60.11
C TYR A 31 3.66 31.47 59.13
N CYS A 32 4.03 32.70 58.77
CA CYS A 32 4.87 33.26 57.71
C CYS A 32 6.38 33.15 57.96
N GLY A 33 7.19 33.16 56.90
CA GLY A 33 8.62 33.46 56.97
C GLY A 33 9.34 33.46 55.62
N ILE A 34 9.72 34.64 55.13
CA ILE A 34 10.74 34.80 54.07
C ILE A 34 12.10 34.56 54.71
N ILE A 35 12.91 33.63 54.18
CA ILE A 35 14.34 33.56 54.51
C ILE A 35 15.18 33.38 53.25
N SER A 36 16.24 34.19 53.23
CA SER A 36 17.19 34.48 52.16
C SER A 36 17.97 33.28 51.63
N ASP A 37 18.30 33.45 50.35
CA ASP A 37 19.41 32.90 49.60
C ASP A 37 20.68 32.72 50.45
N LYS A 38 21.07 31.47 50.72
CA LYS A 38 22.44 31.09 51.10
C LYS A 38 22.77 29.72 50.51
N GLY A 39 23.67 29.73 49.53
CA GLY A 39 24.05 28.59 48.71
C GLY A 39 24.60 27.40 49.49
N ARG A 40 24.42 26.21 48.91
CA ARG A 40 25.20 25.00 49.19
C ARG A 40 25.35 24.12 47.94
N PRO A 41 26.39 23.26 47.90
CA PRO A 41 27.16 22.93 46.71
C PRO A 41 26.59 21.76 45.89
N ARG A 42 27.02 21.72 44.63
CA ARG A 42 26.87 20.60 43.69
C ARG A 42 27.25 19.27 44.37
N SER A 43 26.28 18.35 44.46
CA SER A 43 26.57 16.91 44.54
C SER A 43 25.80 16.16 43.44
N LYS A 44 26.56 15.28 42.79
CA LYS A 44 26.34 14.51 41.57
C LYS A 44 24.89 14.00 41.39
N LYS A 45 24.20 14.46 40.34
CA LYS A 45 23.00 13.77 39.83
C LYS A 45 23.43 12.69 38.83
N LYS A 46 22.98 11.48 39.14
CA LYS A 46 23.03 10.25 38.33
C LYS A 46 22.96 10.54 36.83
N THR A 47 23.90 9.91 36.14
CA THR A 47 23.96 9.64 34.72
C THR A 47 22.57 9.45 34.10
N GLU A 48 22.40 10.10 32.96
CA GLU A 48 21.28 9.93 32.03
C GLU A 48 20.85 8.46 31.93
N SER A 49 19.64 8.17 32.39
CA SER A 49 18.92 6.99 31.91
C SER A 49 17.58 7.44 31.37
N GLY A 50 17.45 7.40 30.04
CA GLY A 50 16.17 7.18 29.41
C GLY A 50 15.38 8.43 29.01
N ARG A 51 15.96 9.31 28.19
CA ARG A 51 15.14 10.08 27.22
C ARG A 51 15.57 9.81 25.78
N GLY A 52 15.84 8.56 25.48
CA GLY A 52 15.79 8.05 24.12
C GLY A 52 14.36 7.77 23.70
N LYS A 53 13.48 8.79 23.64
CA LYS A 53 12.24 8.64 22.86
C LYS A 53 12.65 8.83 21.40
N ARG A 54 13.27 7.78 20.86
CA ARG A 54 13.61 7.64 19.46
C ARG A 54 12.30 7.91 18.71
N TYR A 55 12.27 8.98 17.92
CA TYR A 55 11.34 9.05 16.81
C TYR A 55 11.65 7.82 15.96
N SER A 56 10.92 6.72 16.16
CA SER A 56 10.86 5.68 15.15
C SER A 56 10.13 6.33 13.99
N TYR A 57 10.88 6.94 13.09
CA TYR A 57 10.41 7.11 11.73
C TYR A 57 10.03 5.69 11.30
N LYS A 58 8.73 5.39 11.24
CA LYS A 58 8.30 4.17 10.57
C LYS A 58 8.64 4.44 9.12
N LEU A 59 9.68 3.80 8.62
CA LEU A 59 9.97 3.81 7.20
C LEU A 59 8.67 3.37 6.50
N PRO A 60 8.21 4.06 5.44
CA PRO A 60 7.03 3.64 4.71
C PRO A 60 7.15 2.16 4.37
N GLN A 61 6.15 1.38 4.74
CA GLN A 61 6.13 -0.04 4.38
C GLN A 61 6.00 -0.12 2.86
N GLU A 62 6.96 -0.79 2.24
CA GLU A 62 7.05 -0.97 0.80
C GLU A 62 6.50 -2.35 0.44
N TYR A 63 5.54 -2.38 -0.48
CA TYR A 63 4.91 -3.59 -1.00
C TYR A 63 5.23 -3.71 -2.49
N ASN A 64 5.76 -4.85 -2.92
CA ASN A 64 5.90 -5.16 -4.34
C ASN A 64 4.79 -6.14 -4.72
N ILE A 65 4.12 -5.89 -5.83
CA ILE A 65 3.07 -6.76 -6.37
C ILE A 65 3.53 -7.24 -7.74
N GLU A 66 3.93 -8.50 -7.83
CA GLU A 66 4.29 -9.16 -9.08
C GLU A 66 3.02 -9.62 -9.81
N THR A 67 2.76 -8.97 -10.95
CA THR A 67 1.51 -9.11 -11.69
C THR A 67 1.73 -9.68 -13.08
N ILE A 68 0.96 -10.72 -13.42
CA ILE A 68 0.78 -11.17 -14.81
C ILE A 68 -0.40 -10.42 -15.42
N VAL A 69 -0.26 -9.99 -16.66
CA VAL A 69 -1.34 -9.39 -17.43
C VAL A 69 -1.61 -10.22 -18.66
N VAL A 70 -2.88 -10.55 -18.89
CA VAL A 70 -3.34 -11.37 -20.01
C VAL A 70 -4.29 -10.52 -20.84
N ALA A 71 -3.96 -10.31 -22.12
CA ALA A 71 -4.84 -9.70 -23.09
C ALA A 71 -5.54 -10.81 -23.89
N ASP A 72 -6.86 -10.78 -23.92
CA ASP A 72 -7.64 -11.77 -24.65
C ASP A 72 -7.55 -11.60 -26.19
N PRO A 73 -8.00 -12.59 -26.97
CA PRO A 73 -8.01 -12.48 -28.43
C PRO A 73 -8.83 -11.28 -28.95
N ALA A 74 -9.89 -10.87 -28.26
CA ALA A 74 -10.69 -9.70 -28.66
C ALA A 74 -9.89 -8.39 -28.54
N MET A 75 -9.09 -8.22 -27.49
CA MET A 75 -8.16 -7.10 -27.32
C MET A 75 -7.10 -7.08 -28.41
N VAL A 76 -6.48 -8.23 -28.69
CA VAL A 76 -5.39 -8.35 -29.66
C VAL A 76 -5.91 -8.14 -31.09
N SER A 77 -7.06 -8.72 -31.44
CA SER A 77 -7.67 -8.56 -32.76
C SER A 77 -8.14 -7.13 -33.02
N TYR A 78 -8.67 -6.44 -32.00
CA TYR A 78 -9.14 -5.06 -32.16
C TYR A 78 -8.00 -4.05 -32.34
N HIS A 79 -6.96 -4.12 -31.51
CA HIS A 79 -5.87 -3.14 -31.53
C HIS A 79 -4.70 -3.56 -32.42
N GLY A 80 -4.49 -4.86 -32.64
CA GLY A 80 -3.22 -5.43 -33.09
C GLY A 80 -2.24 -5.64 -31.92
N ALA A 81 -1.37 -6.64 -32.00
CA ALA A 81 -0.51 -7.08 -30.89
C ALA A 81 0.37 -5.95 -30.30
N ASP A 82 1.06 -5.19 -31.17
CA ASP A 82 1.95 -4.10 -30.73
C ASP A 82 1.20 -2.93 -30.09
N ALA A 83 0.06 -2.54 -30.68
CA ALA A 83 -0.74 -1.44 -30.17
C ALA A 83 -1.46 -1.85 -28.87
N ALA A 84 -1.98 -3.08 -28.79
CA ALA A 84 -2.56 -3.64 -27.56
C ALA A 84 -1.53 -3.63 -26.43
N ARG A 85 -0.30 -4.11 -26.69
CA ARG A 85 0.79 -4.10 -25.71
C ARG A 85 1.11 -2.69 -25.21
N ARG A 86 1.31 -1.72 -26.11
CA ARG A 86 1.60 -0.33 -25.73
C ARG A 86 0.45 0.27 -24.94
N PHE A 87 -0.78 0.04 -25.37
CA PHE A 87 -1.98 0.53 -24.71
C PHE A 87 -2.10 -0.01 -23.27
N ILE A 88 -1.97 -1.31 -23.09
CA ILE A 88 -2.03 -1.97 -21.78
C ILE A 88 -0.92 -1.44 -20.86
N LEU A 89 0.33 -1.37 -21.35
CA LEU A 89 1.44 -0.83 -20.57
C LEU A 89 1.22 0.64 -20.19
N THR A 90 0.57 1.42 -21.04
CA THR A 90 0.23 2.82 -20.74
C THR A 90 -0.79 2.89 -19.59
N ILE A 91 -1.82 2.05 -19.62
CA ILE A 91 -2.81 1.97 -18.53
C ILE A 91 -2.13 1.56 -17.22
N LEU A 92 -1.32 0.51 -17.24
CA LEU A 92 -0.63 0.01 -16.06
C LEU A 92 0.38 1.03 -15.52
N ASN A 93 1.01 1.82 -16.39
CA ASN A 93 1.86 2.94 -15.97
C ASN A 93 1.04 4.05 -15.28
N MET A 94 -0.16 4.37 -15.76
CA MET A 94 -1.06 5.28 -15.04
C MET A 94 -1.45 4.72 -13.67
N VAL A 95 -1.77 3.43 -13.58
CA VAL A 95 -2.08 2.76 -12.30
C VAL A 95 -0.86 2.75 -11.36
N PHE A 96 0.34 2.48 -11.88
CA PHE A 96 1.58 2.56 -11.11
C PHE A 96 1.77 3.95 -10.50
N ASN A 97 1.57 5.02 -11.29
CA ASN A 97 1.67 6.39 -10.81
C ASN A 97 0.60 6.73 -9.75
N LEU A 98 -0.61 6.18 -9.87
CA LEU A 98 -1.64 6.31 -8.85
C LEU A 98 -1.17 5.70 -7.51
N PHE A 99 -0.50 4.54 -7.55
CA PHE A 99 0.06 3.89 -6.36
C PHE A 99 1.28 4.60 -5.75
N GLN A 100 1.95 5.47 -6.51
CA GLN A 100 3.04 6.30 -5.96
C GLN A 100 2.53 7.54 -5.21
N HIS A 101 1.22 7.80 -5.21
CA HIS A 101 0.68 8.98 -4.56
C HIS A 101 0.72 8.88 -3.03
N LYS A 102 1.27 9.90 -2.37
CA LYS A 102 1.51 9.93 -0.91
C LYS A 102 0.24 9.80 -0.06
N SER A 103 -0.95 10.06 -0.63
CA SER A 103 -2.22 9.92 0.09
C SER A 103 -2.50 8.48 0.55
N LEU A 104 -1.87 7.48 -0.07
CA LEU A 104 -2.03 6.08 0.32
C LEU A 104 -1.35 5.74 1.65
N GLY A 105 -0.38 6.54 2.10
CA GLY A 105 0.34 6.32 3.36
C GLY A 105 1.26 5.09 3.37
N VAL A 106 1.31 4.33 2.28
CA VAL A 106 2.18 3.18 2.02
C VAL A 106 2.79 3.31 0.63
N GLN A 107 3.91 2.64 0.38
CA GLN A 107 4.54 2.62 -0.94
C GLN A 107 4.22 1.27 -1.61
N VAL A 108 3.46 1.30 -2.70
CA VAL A 108 3.09 0.09 -3.47
C VAL A 108 3.74 0.15 -4.84
N ASN A 109 4.58 -0.83 -5.14
CA ASN A 109 5.25 -0.99 -6.42
C ASN A 109 4.55 -2.09 -7.23
N LEU A 110 3.73 -1.67 -8.18
CA LEU A 110 3.13 -2.58 -9.16
C LEU A 110 4.19 -2.98 -10.19
N ARG A 111 4.53 -4.28 -10.26
CA ARG A 111 5.51 -4.83 -11.22
C ARG A 111 4.81 -5.76 -12.20
N VAL A 112 4.87 -5.43 -13.48
CA VAL A 112 4.39 -6.32 -14.54
C VAL A 112 5.52 -7.28 -14.91
N ILE A 113 5.42 -8.53 -14.49
CA ILE A 113 6.45 -9.55 -14.72
C ILE A 113 6.24 -10.30 -16.03
N LYS A 114 4.99 -10.39 -16.49
CA LYS A 114 4.63 -11.04 -17.75
C LYS A 114 3.40 -10.40 -18.37
N LEU A 115 3.48 -10.12 -19.67
CA LEU A 115 2.34 -9.69 -20.48
C LEU A 115 2.10 -10.74 -21.57
N ILE A 116 0.94 -11.38 -21.53
CA ILE A 116 0.54 -12.45 -22.43
C ILE A 116 -0.49 -11.90 -23.40
N LEU A 117 -0.24 -12.04 -24.69
CA LEU A 117 -1.19 -11.69 -25.74
C LEU A 117 -1.76 -12.98 -26.33
N LEU A 118 -3.01 -13.29 -25.99
CA LEU A 118 -3.67 -14.48 -26.49
C LEU A 118 -4.15 -14.23 -27.93
N HIS A 119 -3.76 -15.11 -28.85
CA HIS A 119 -4.27 -15.09 -30.22
C HIS A 119 -5.57 -15.92 -30.34
N GLU A 120 -5.71 -16.92 -29.49
CA GLU A 120 -6.88 -17.77 -29.35
C GLU A 120 -7.15 -18.03 -27.87
N THR A 121 -8.39 -18.37 -27.52
CA THR A 121 -8.76 -18.65 -26.14
C THR A 121 -8.28 -20.06 -25.77
N PRO A 122 -7.39 -20.22 -24.77
CA PRO A 122 -6.86 -21.52 -24.39
C PRO A 122 -7.96 -22.43 -23.82
N ALA A 123 -7.73 -23.74 -23.91
CA ALA A 123 -8.63 -24.73 -23.30
C ALA A 123 -8.74 -24.48 -21.78
N GLY A 124 -9.97 -24.46 -21.26
CA GLY A 124 -10.24 -24.22 -19.83
C GLY A 124 -10.42 -22.75 -19.45
N LEU A 125 -10.19 -21.80 -20.37
CA LEU A 125 -10.51 -20.39 -20.16
C LEU A 125 -11.83 -20.02 -20.87
N TYR A 126 -12.82 -19.59 -20.09
CA TYR A 126 -14.09 -19.06 -20.59
C TYR A 126 -14.05 -17.54 -20.61
N ILE A 127 -14.23 -16.96 -21.80
CA ILE A 127 -14.35 -15.51 -22.00
C ILE A 127 -15.69 -15.25 -22.69
N GLY A 128 -16.67 -14.78 -21.91
CA GLY A 128 -18.01 -14.49 -22.42
C GLY A 128 -18.73 -13.42 -21.61
N HIS A 129 -20.03 -13.25 -21.85
CA HIS A 129 -20.81 -12.17 -21.24
C HIS A 129 -20.96 -12.28 -19.71
N HIS A 130 -20.89 -13.50 -19.17
CA HIS A 130 -21.13 -13.74 -17.75
C HIS A 130 -19.85 -13.51 -16.94
N GLY A 131 -19.68 -12.28 -16.42
CA GLY A 131 -18.45 -11.83 -15.75
C GLY A 131 -18.01 -12.71 -14.57
N GLU A 132 -18.96 -13.20 -13.76
CA GLU A 132 -18.65 -14.09 -12.62
C GLU A 132 -18.05 -15.43 -13.08
N LYS A 133 -18.64 -16.07 -14.10
CA LYS A 133 -18.12 -17.32 -14.68
C LYS A 133 -16.78 -17.11 -15.38
N MET A 134 -16.59 -15.95 -16.03
CA MET A 134 -15.31 -15.57 -16.62
C MET A 134 -14.24 -15.45 -15.56
N LEU A 135 -14.53 -14.77 -14.44
CA LEU A 135 -13.59 -14.59 -13.35
C LEU A 135 -13.20 -15.93 -12.70
N GLU A 136 -14.19 -16.80 -12.41
CA GLU A 136 -13.92 -18.13 -11.85
C GLU A 136 -13.04 -18.97 -12.78
N SER A 137 -13.38 -18.99 -14.07
CA SER A 137 -12.60 -19.72 -15.09
C SER A 137 -11.19 -19.15 -15.23
N PHE A 138 -11.02 -17.82 -15.19
CA PHE A 138 -9.71 -17.19 -15.27
C PHE A 138 -8.85 -17.49 -14.04
N CYS A 139 -9.41 -17.45 -12.83
CA CYS A 139 -8.69 -17.83 -11.61
C CYS A 139 -8.21 -19.29 -11.66
N LYS A 140 -9.08 -20.21 -12.13
CA LYS A 140 -8.72 -21.62 -12.31
C LYS A 140 -7.59 -21.78 -13.32
N TRP A 141 -7.73 -21.20 -14.50
CA TRP A 141 -6.71 -21.26 -15.56
C TRP A 141 -5.37 -20.68 -15.08
N GLN A 142 -5.40 -19.52 -14.41
CA GLN A 142 -4.19 -18.89 -13.87
C GLN A 142 -3.48 -19.78 -12.84
N HIS A 143 -4.24 -20.43 -11.95
CA HIS A 143 -3.66 -21.35 -10.98
C HIS A 143 -3.05 -22.60 -11.63
N GLU A 144 -3.69 -23.14 -12.68
CA GLU A 144 -3.18 -24.29 -13.41
C GLU A 144 -1.89 -23.99 -14.21
N GLU A 145 -1.80 -22.78 -14.77
CA GLU A 145 -0.66 -22.31 -15.57
C GLU A 145 0.49 -21.77 -14.71
N PHE A 146 0.19 -21.04 -13.64
CA PHE A 146 1.18 -20.28 -12.85
C PHE A 146 1.22 -20.64 -11.35
N GLY A 147 0.32 -21.50 -10.87
CA GLY A 147 0.22 -21.89 -9.46
C GLY A 147 1.05 -23.12 -9.05
N LYS A 148 1.73 -23.78 -10.01
CA LYS A 148 2.51 -25.00 -9.75
C LYS A 148 3.87 -24.69 -9.13
N LYS A 149 3.89 -24.28 -7.85
CA LYS A 149 5.11 -24.33 -7.02
C LYS A 149 4.94 -24.21 -5.50
N ASN A 150 3.86 -24.74 -4.94
CA ASN A 150 3.68 -24.75 -3.47
C ASN A 150 3.63 -26.13 -2.81
N ASP A 151 3.67 -27.23 -3.56
CA ASP A 151 3.90 -28.55 -2.98
C ASP A 151 5.19 -29.14 -3.56
N ILE A 152 5.96 -29.81 -2.71
CA ILE A 152 7.21 -30.55 -2.93
C ILE A 152 8.51 -29.76 -3.14
N HIS A 153 9.17 -29.47 -2.01
CA HIS A 153 10.63 -29.62 -1.92
C HIS A 153 11.00 -31.07 -2.31
N LEU A 154 11.43 -31.28 -3.55
CA LEU A 154 12.49 -32.20 -3.99
C LEU A 154 12.41 -32.26 -5.52
N GLU A 155 13.39 -31.68 -6.23
CA GLU A 155 14.37 -32.46 -6.99
C GLU A 155 15.08 -31.56 -8.01
N MET A 156 16.40 -31.68 -7.95
CA MET A 156 17.40 -31.06 -8.79
C MET A 156 17.09 -31.34 -10.26
N SER A 157 16.58 -30.35 -11.00
CA SER A 157 16.57 -30.39 -12.46
C SER A 157 17.46 -29.28 -12.99
N THR A 158 18.65 -29.68 -13.42
CA THR A 158 19.53 -28.90 -14.29
C THR A 158 18.83 -28.70 -15.64
N SER A 159 17.98 -27.69 -15.72
CA SER A 159 17.52 -27.12 -16.98
C SER A 159 17.30 -25.64 -16.75
N TRP A 160 18.14 -24.82 -17.39
CA TRP A 160 17.96 -23.37 -17.47
C TRP A 160 16.76 -23.06 -18.38
N GLY A 161 15.57 -23.48 -17.97
CA GLY A 161 14.29 -23.10 -18.56
C GLY A 161 13.59 -22.17 -17.59
N GLU A 162 13.13 -21.01 -18.06
CA GLU A 162 12.51 -19.92 -17.29
C GLU A 162 11.59 -20.43 -16.17
N ASP A 163 12.13 -20.47 -14.97
CA ASP A 163 11.42 -20.82 -13.77
C ASP A 163 10.49 -19.65 -13.42
N MET A 164 9.24 -19.70 -13.87
CA MET A 164 8.24 -18.67 -13.59
C MET A 164 7.98 -18.65 -12.07
N THR A 165 8.22 -17.50 -11.45
CA THR A 165 7.96 -17.27 -10.02
C THR A 165 6.46 -17.29 -9.74
N SER A 166 6.08 -17.70 -8.53
CA SER A 166 4.71 -17.54 -8.05
C SER A 166 4.31 -16.07 -8.13
N VAL A 167 3.14 -15.78 -8.70
CA VAL A 167 2.70 -14.41 -8.95
C VAL A 167 1.71 -13.95 -7.90
N ASP A 168 1.78 -12.68 -7.49
CA ASP A 168 0.87 -12.12 -6.47
C ASP A 168 -0.51 -11.84 -7.05
N ALA A 169 -0.57 -11.46 -8.33
CA ALA A 169 -1.81 -11.12 -9.00
C ALA A 169 -1.78 -11.50 -10.49
N ALA A 170 -2.96 -11.70 -11.05
CA ALA A 170 -3.16 -11.79 -12.49
C ALA A 170 -4.34 -10.92 -12.93
N ILE A 171 -4.19 -10.24 -14.05
CA ILE A 171 -5.19 -9.32 -14.61
C ILE A 171 -5.55 -9.80 -16.01
N LEU A 172 -6.82 -10.12 -16.24
CA LEU A 172 -7.38 -10.34 -17.57
C LEU A 172 -7.91 -9.02 -18.12
N ILE A 173 -7.47 -8.62 -19.31
CA ILE A 173 -7.97 -7.48 -20.05
C ILE A 173 -8.73 -8.02 -21.27
N THR A 174 -10.02 -7.73 -21.30
CA THR A 174 -10.93 -8.17 -22.36
C THR A 174 -11.68 -7.00 -22.97
N ARG A 175 -11.93 -7.10 -24.27
CA ARG A 175 -12.84 -6.23 -25.01
C ARG A 175 -14.19 -6.88 -25.33
N ASN A 176 -14.44 -8.07 -24.78
CA ASN A 176 -15.69 -8.76 -24.94
C ASN A 176 -16.77 -8.11 -24.07
N TRP A 177 -17.22 -6.93 -24.48
CA TRP A 177 -18.37 -6.23 -23.92
C TRP A 177 -19.51 -6.31 -24.93
N GLN A 178 -20.24 -7.41 -24.93
CA GLN A 178 -21.48 -7.48 -25.68
C GLN A 178 -22.65 -7.15 -24.74
N ALA A 179 -22.79 -5.86 -24.41
CA ALA A 179 -24.13 -5.32 -24.23
C ALA A 179 -24.73 -5.19 -25.64
N ASP A 180 -25.49 -6.20 -26.05
CA ASP A 180 -26.45 -6.17 -27.15
C ASP A 180 -25.99 -5.58 -28.51
N SER A 181 -25.01 -6.20 -29.18
CA SER A 181 -24.81 -5.93 -30.62
C SER A 181 -26.02 -6.38 -31.47
N ASN A 182 -26.86 -7.28 -30.94
CA ASN A 182 -28.14 -7.63 -31.58
C ASN A 182 -29.21 -6.54 -31.47
N MET A 183 -29.09 -5.58 -30.53
CA MET A 183 -30.08 -4.49 -30.43
C MET A 183 -29.86 -3.39 -31.50
N TYR A 184 -28.66 -3.27 -32.06
CA TYR A 184 -28.39 -2.29 -33.13
C TYR A 184 -28.70 -2.84 -34.53
N LEU A 185 -28.56 -4.15 -34.76
CA LEU A 185 -28.92 -4.77 -36.04
C LEU A 185 -30.45 -4.92 -36.21
N GLU A 186 -31.22 -4.96 -35.12
CA GLU A 186 -32.69 -5.04 -35.21
C GLU A 186 -33.36 -3.68 -35.45
N LYS A 187 -32.63 -2.55 -35.28
CA LYS A 187 -33.15 -1.20 -35.57
C LYS A 187 -32.94 -0.72 -37.01
N GLU A 188 -32.13 -1.40 -37.81
CA GLU A 188 -31.97 -1.12 -39.25
C GLU A 188 -32.89 -1.98 -40.14
N LYS A 189 -33.80 -2.76 -39.53
CA LYS A 189 -34.75 -3.63 -40.24
C LYS A 189 -36.20 -3.12 -40.23
N ILE A 190 -36.41 -1.84 -39.93
CA ILE A 190 -37.71 -1.15 -40.02
C ILE A 190 -37.67 -0.11 -41.13
#